data_AF-A0A949CL94-F1
#
_entry.id   AF-A0A949CL94-F1
#
_cell.length_a   1.000
_cell.length_b   1.000
_cell.length_c   1.000
_cell.angle_alpha   90.00
_cell.angle_beta   90.00
_cell.angle_gamma   90.00
#
_symmetry.space_group_name_H-M   'P 1'
#
loop_
_entity.id
_entity.type
_entity.pdbx_description
1 polymer ?
#
loop_
_entity_poly.entity_id
_entity_poly.type
_entity_poly.pdbx_seq_one_letter_code
_entity_poly.pdbx_strand_id
1 'polypeptide(L)'
;MPRRVVIAECKQEVSTFNPHLSRLEDFGIRRGRDILDYHRTVRNEIGGALSVLEMDHSIEVVPTYSAFFITSGGTLAQEDWEVIASDFLEALRRAYSDGPIDGVYFCMHGAMCAKNEIDPEGYLLEQTRAILGECVPIVVSLDLHGIATQKMFHHADAIVAYHTYPHIDFYETGERAARLLLGIMNGQARPITARVSIPALVRGDELITETGL
;
A
#
# COMPACT_ATOMS: atom_id res chain seq x y z
N MET A 1 22.07 -9.72 12.17
CA MET A 1 21.50 -8.37 12.07
C MET A 1 19.99 -8.53 12.01
N PRO A 2 19.20 -7.57 12.51
CA PRO A 2 17.75 -7.62 12.33
C PRO A 2 17.42 -7.61 10.83
N ARG A 3 16.32 -8.27 10.45
CA ARG A 3 15.80 -8.25 9.08
C ARG A 3 15.06 -6.95 8.85
N ARG A 4 15.31 -6.28 7.73
CA ARG A 4 14.81 -4.93 7.46
C ARG A 4 13.52 -5.01 6.64
N VAL A 5 12.44 -4.47 7.20
CA VAL A 5 11.12 -4.44 6.55
C VAL A 5 10.76 -2.99 6.20
N VAL A 6 10.62 -2.72 4.91
CA VAL A 6 10.18 -1.39 4.43
C VAL A 6 8.70 -1.19 4.71
N ILE A 7 8.36 0.01 5.17
CA ILE A 7 6.98 0.52 5.22
C ILE A 7 6.89 1.74 4.31
N ALA A 8 5.91 1.72 3.41
CA ALA A 8 5.57 2.87 2.56
C ALA A 8 4.05 2.97 2.34
N GLU A 9 3.60 4.16 1.99
CA GLU A 9 2.19 4.46 1.72
C GLU A 9 2.07 5.35 0.48
N CYS A 10 1.17 4.99 -0.42
CA CYS A 10 0.75 5.86 -1.51
C CYS A 10 -0.69 5.51 -1.84
N LYS A 11 -1.64 6.32 -1.38
CA LYS A 11 -3.06 5.99 -1.49
C LYS A 11 -3.91 7.21 -1.82
N GLN A 12 -4.82 7.01 -2.76
CA GLN A 12 -5.84 7.95 -3.18
C GLN A 12 -6.99 7.16 -3.81
N GLU A 13 -8.23 7.58 -3.56
CA GLU A 13 -9.37 7.16 -4.34
C GLU A 13 -9.69 8.20 -5.42
N VAL A 14 -9.83 7.77 -6.67
CA VAL A 14 -10.11 8.67 -7.80
C VAL A 14 -11.49 8.41 -8.41
N SER A 15 -12.27 9.47 -8.54
CA SER A 15 -13.37 9.55 -9.50
C SER A 15 -12.91 10.27 -10.76
N THR A 16 -12.77 9.55 -11.87
CA THR A 16 -12.38 10.14 -13.17
C THR A 16 -13.43 11.08 -13.77
N PHE A 17 -14.64 11.09 -13.22
CA PHE A 17 -15.71 12.01 -13.60
C PHE A 17 -15.65 13.34 -12.85
N ASN A 18 -14.83 13.43 -11.79
CA ASN A 18 -14.61 14.69 -11.10
C ASN A 18 -13.80 15.63 -12.03
N PRO A 19 -14.34 16.81 -12.39
CA PRO A 19 -13.66 17.72 -13.30
C PRO A 19 -12.45 18.42 -12.66
N HIS A 20 -12.33 18.40 -11.33
CA HIS A 20 -11.20 18.99 -10.61
C HIS A 20 -10.07 17.98 -10.50
N LEU A 21 -8.87 18.38 -10.92
CA LEU A 21 -7.68 17.58 -10.71
C LEU A 21 -7.29 17.61 -9.24
N SER A 22 -6.91 16.46 -8.73
CA SER A 22 -6.15 16.37 -7.49
C SER A 22 -4.73 16.86 -7.69
N ARG A 23 -4.16 17.45 -6.64
CA ARG A 23 -2.85 18.10 -6.61
C ARG A 23 -2.00 17.55 -5.48
N LEU A 24 -0.69 17.78 -5.53
CA LEU A 24 0.23 17.35 -4.48
C LEU A 24 -0.15 17.90 -3.10
N GLU A 25 -0.66 19.13 -3.04
CA GLU A 25 -1.09 19.80 -1.80
C GLU A 25 -2.28 19.12 -1.11
N ASP A 26 -3.04 18.29 -1.82
CA ASP A 26 -4.14 17.52 -1.24
C ASP A 26 -3.65 16.28 -0.46
N PHE A 27 -2.38 15.89 -0.63
CA PHE A 27 -1.78 14.75 0.05
C PHE A 27 -1.11 15.17 1.36
N GLY A 28 -1.40 14.42 2.43
CA GLY A 28 -0.58 14.45 3.63
C GLY A 28 0.71 13.69 3.41
N ILE A 29 1.81 14.40 3.15
CA ILE A 29 3.14 13.79 2.93
C ILE A 29 3.89 13.60 4.26
N ARG A 30 4.38 12.39 4.52
CA ARG A 30 5.30 12.05 5.63
C ARG A 30 6.52 11.31 5.12
N ARG A 31 7.65 11.48 5.80
CA ARG A 31 8.93 10.87 5.41
C ARG A 31 9.63 10.30 6.62
N GLY A 32 10.31 9.16 6.44
CA GLY A 32 11.12 8.55 7.48
C GLY A 32 10.36 8.38 8.80
N ARG A 33 10.94 8.84 9.91
CA ARG A 33 10.38 8.59 11.25
C ARG A 33 8.98 9.16 11.47
N ASP A 34 8.61 10.24 10.78
CA ASP A 34 7.29 10.87 10.90
C ASP A 34 6.14 9.94 10.48
N ILE A 35 6.43 8.95 9.61
CA ILE A 35 5.47 7.89 9.25
C ILE A 35 5.15 7.07 10.50
N LEU A 36 6.18 6.59 11.19
CA LEU A 36 5.98 5.74 12.37
C LEU A 36 5.33 6.51 13.51
N ASP A 37 5.77 7.74 13.75
CA ASP A 37 5.25 8.55 14.85
C ASP A 37 3.78 8.90 14.65
N TYR A 38 3.34 9.15 13.40
CA TYR A 38 1.92 9.33 13.10
C TYR A 38 1.14 8.02 13.22
N HIS A 39 1.55 6.97 12.51
CA HIS A 39 0.74 5.74 12.39
C HIS A 39 0.62 4.94 13.69
N ARG A 40 1.55 5.10 14.64
CA ARG A 40 1.39 4.52 16.00
C ARG A 40 0.25 5.14 16.80
N THR A 41 -0.23 6.33 16.41
CA THR A 41 -1.30 7.06 17.12
C THR A 41 -2.69 6.83 16.55
N VAL A 42 -2.80 6.18 15.38
CA VAL A 42 -4.06 6.00 14.66
C VAL A 42 -4.34 4.51 14.38
N ARG A 43 -5.62 4.14 14.34
CA ARG A 43 -6.04 2.77 14.03
C ARG A 43 -6.25 2.56 12.52
N ASN A 44 -5.17 2.60 11.76
CA ASN A 44 -5.18 2.35 10.32
C ASN A 44 -4.25 1.19 9.92
N GLU A 45 -4.13 0.92 8.63
CA GLU A 45 -3.45 -0.24 8.05
C GLU A 45 -1.95 -0.25 8.40
N ILE A 46 -1.28 0.90 8.38
CA ILE A 46 0.11 0.95 8.86
C ILE A 46 0.16 0.78 10.37
N GLY A 47 -0.73 1.40 11.14
CA GLY A 47 -0.77 1.23 12.59
C GLY A 47 -0.91 -0.25 13.02
N GLY A 48 -1.75 -1.01 12.31
CA GLY A 48 -1.90 -2.45 12.53
C GLY A 48 -0.70 -3.27 12.05
N ALA A 49 -0.08 -2.89 10.93
CA ALA A 49 1.16 -3.55 10.51
C ALA A 49 2.29 -3.34 11.52
N LEU A 50 2.44 -2.11 12.05
CA LEU A 50 3.43 -1.79 13.08
C LEU A 50 3.20 -2.56 14.38
N SER A 51 1.94 -2.76 14.81
CA SER A 51 1.65 -3.53 16.03
C SER A 51 2.12 -4.98 15.94
N VAL A 52 2.19 -5.55 14.74
CA VAL A 52 2.70 -6.90 14.49
C VAL A 52 4.21 -6.91 14.32
N LEU A 53 4.75 -6.02 13.46
CA LEU A 53 6.17 -6.01 13.11
C LEU A 53 7.04 -5.63 14.32
N GLU A 54 6.61 -4.68 15.14
CA GLU A 54 7.40 -4.20 16.29
C GLU A 54 7.40 -5.18 17.47
N MET A 55 6.50 -6.18 17.49
CA MET A 55 6.52 -7.26 18.46
C MET A 55 7.62 -8.30 18.18
N ASP A 56 8.12 -8.38 16.93
CA ASP A 56 9.22 -9.26 16.56
C ASP A 56 10.56 -8.51 16.65
N HIS A 57 11.32 -8.74 17.73
CA HIS A 57 12.62 -8.10 17.94
C HIS A 57 13.70 -8.49 16.92
N SER A 58 13.43 -9.45 16.04
CA SER A 58 14.30 -9.76 14.90
C SER A 58 14.06 -8.85 13.69
N ILE A 59 13.03 -8.00 13.73
CA ILE A 59 12.64 -7.09 12.66
C ILE A 59 13.08 -5.66 12.98
N GLU A 60 13.65 -5.00 11.97
CA GLU A 60 13.85 -3.56 11.94
C GLU A 60 12.86 -2.95 10.94
N VAL A 61 12.00 -2.05 11.42
CA VAL A 61 11.06 -1.33 10.56
C VAL A 61 11.76 -0.14 9.91
N VAL A 62 11.76 -0.09 8.57
CA VAL A 62 12.39 0.95 7.76
C VAL A 62 11.32 1.81 7.10
N PRO A 63 10.92 2.95 7.69
CA PRO A 63 9.93 3.83 7.08
C PRO A 63 10.57 4.63 5.95
N THR A 64 9.83 4.79 4.84
CA THR A 64 10.34 5.47 3.64
C THR A 64 9.52 6.73 3.32
N TYR A 65 8.45 6.57 2.55
CA TYR A 65 7.61 7.64 2.06
C TYR A 65 6.13 7.30 2.28
N SER A 66 5.36 8.31 2.68
CA SER A 66 3.91 8.23 2.81
C SER A 66 3.28 9.41 2.09
N ALA A 67 2.42 9.12 1.13
CA ALA A 67 1.50 10.05 0.49
C ALA A 67 0.07 9.55 0.70
N PHE A 68 -0.68 10.25 1.55
CA PHE A 68 -2.06 9.89 1.86
C PHE A 68 -3.03 10.99 1.43
N PHE A 69 -3.96 10.66 0.55
CA PHE A 69 -5.12 11.48 0.25
C PHE A 69 -6.28 11.10 1.18
N ILE A 70 -6.73 12.02 2.03
CA ILE A 70 -7.69 11.73 3.12
C ILE A 70 -9.14 11.45 2.65
N THR A 71 -9.45 11.75 1.39
CA THR A 71 -10.80 11.66 0.80
C THR A 71 -10.71 11.20 -0.67
N SER A 72 -11.85 11.03 -1.33
CA SER A 72 -11.92 10.80 -2.77
C SER A 72 -11.67 12.09 -3.55
N GLY A 73 -10.83 12.02 -4.58
CA GLY A 73 -10.45 13.14 -5.43
C GLY A 73 -10.79 12.92 -6.90
N GLY A 74 -10.40 13.88 -7.75
CA GLY A 74 -10.35 13.64 -9.19
C GLY A 74 -9.02 13.06 -9.61
N THR A 75 -8.83 12.87 -10.91
CA THR A 75 -7.55 12.37 -11.45
C THR A 75 -6.40 13.26 -11.00
N LEU A 76 -5.33 12.64 -10.50
CA LEU A 76 -4.11 13.34 -10.11
C LEU A 76 -3.46 13.98 -11.35
N ALA A 77 -3.06 15.23 -11.22
CA ALA A 77 -2.32 15.89 -12.28
C ALA A 77 -0.97 15.21 -12.53
N GLN A 78 -0.52 15.27 -13.79
CA GLN A 78 0.68 14.55 -14.24
C GLN A 78 1.91 14.97 -13.45
N GLU A 79 2.14 16.28 -13.34
CA GLU A 79 3.29 16.87 -12.67
C GLU A 79 3.35 16.49 -11.18
N ASP A 80 2.19 16.42 -10.52
CA ASP A 80 2.07 16.06 -9.11
C ASP A 80 2.31 14.57 -8.89
N TRP A 81 1.82 13.71 -9.80
CA TRP A 81 2.12 12.28 -9.80
C TRP A 81 3.61 12.02 -9.99
N GLU A 82 4.25 12.69 -10.95
CA GLU A 82 5.68 12.53 -11.22
C GLU A 82 6.54 12.86 -9.99
N VAL A 83 6.14 13.88 -9.21
CA VAL A 83 6.79 14.22 -7.93
C VAL A 83 6.60 13.11 -6.90
N ILE A 84 5.37 12.64 -6.68
CA ILE A 84 5.08 11.56 -5.70
C ILE A 84 5.84 10.30 -6.06
N ALA A 85 5.80 9.89 -7.33
CA ALA A 85 6.49 8.69 -7.80
C ALA A 85 8.01 8.81 -7.66
N SER A 86 8.58 9.96 -8.00
CA SER A 86 10.01 10.21 -7.85
C SER A 86 10.44 10.15 -6.39
N ASP A 87 9.76 10.88 -5.50
CA ASP A 87 10.06 10.92 -4.07
C ASP A 87 9.93 9.53 -3.41
N PHE A 88 8.87 8.79 -3.74
CA PHE A 88 8.64 7.44 -3.22
C PHE A 88 9.79 6.50 -3.60
N LEU A 89 10.15 6.47 -4.89
CA LEU A 89 11.19 5.57 -5.39
C LEU A 89 12.59 6.00 -4.94
N GLU A 90 12.85 7.29 -4.77
CA GLU A 90 14.10 7.76 -4.20
C GLU A 90 14.24 7.36 -2.73
N ALA A 91 13.18 7.50 -1.93
CA ALA A 91 13.19 7.05 -0.53
C ALA A 91 13.46 5.54 -0.42
N LEU A 92 12.85 4.74 -1.31
CA LEU A 92 13.11 3.30 -1.38
C LEU A 92 14.57 2.99 -1.77
N ARG A 93 15.13 3.66 -2.79
CA ARG A 93 16.53 3.46 -3.20
C ARG A 93 17.52 3.82 -2.09
N ARG A 94 17.23 4.87 -1.31
CA ARG A 94 18.04 5.23 -0.14
C ARG A 94 17.98 4.12 0.90
N ALA A 95 16.79 3.63 1.26
CA ALA A 95 16.63 2.53 2.21
C ALA A 95 17.39 1.25 1.81
N TYR A 96 17.36 0.91 0.51
CA TYR A 96 18.12 -0.20 -0.06
C TYR A 96 19.64 0.05 -0.07
N SER A 97 20.08 1.29 -0.28
CA SER A 97 21.51 1.64 -0.24
C SER A 97 22.08 1.57 1.18
N ASP A 98 21.25 1.86 2.19
CA ASP A 98 21.64 1.76 3.60
C ASP A 98 21.80 0.31 4.08
N GLY A 99 21.28 -0.67 3.32
CA GLY A 99 21.44 -2.09 3.61
C GLY A 99 20.44 -2.98 2.85
N PRO A 100 20.60 -4.31 2.93
CA PRO A 100 19.64 -5.23 2.34
C PRO A 100 18.23 -5.02 2.92
N ILE A 101 17.21 -5.21 2.09
CA ILE A 101 15.79 -5.21 2.48
C ILE A 101 15.29 -6.64 2.41
N ASP A 102 14.70 -7.12 3.49
CA ASP A 102 14.25 -8.51 3.64
C ASP A 102 12.73 -8.66 3.41
N GLY A 103 11.99 -7.56 3.40
CA GLY A 103 10.56 -7.55 3.10
C GLY A 103 10.02 -6.14 2.92
N VAL A 104 8.86 -6.04 2.29
CA VAL A 104 8.18 -4.78 2.00
C VAL A 104 6.70 -4.91 2.34
N TYR A 105 6.20 -3.95 3.10
CA TYR A 105 4.77 -3.72 3.24
C TYR A 105 4.39 -2.34 2.68
N PHE A 106 3.52 -2.35 1.67
CA PHE A 106 2.93 -1.12 1.12
C PHE A 106 1.46 -1.01 1.49
N CYS A 107 1.09 0.16 1.99
CA CYS A 107 -0.30 0.56 2.18
C CYS A 107 -0.75 1.35 0.95
N MET A 108 -1.68 0.79 0.18
CA MET A 108 -2.20 1.35 -1.07
C MET A 108 -3.73 1.38 -1.03
N HIS A 109 -4.37 2.17 -1.88
CA HIS A 109 -5.84 2.15 -2.01
C HIS A 109 -6.27 1.08 -3.02
N GLY A 110 -5.59 1.04 -4.17
CA GLY A 110 -5.90 0.25 -5.35
C GLY A 110 -6.75 0.99 -6.39
N ALA A 111 -7.09 2.26 -6.15
CA ALA A 111 -7.91 3.08 -7.06
C ALA A 111 -7.28 4.46 -7.36
N MET A 112 -5.95 4.57 -7.21
CA MET A 112 -5.24 5.78 -7.60
C MET A 112 -5.18 5.89 -9.13
N CYS A 113 -5.23 7.11 -9.65
CA CYS A 113 -5.12 7.36 -11.09
C CYS A 113 -4.57 8.76 -11.36
N ALA A 114 -3.60 8.84 -12.27
CA ALA A 114 -2.98 10.07 -12.73
C ALA A 114 -3.21 10.28 -14.24
N LYS A 115 -3.02 11.52 -14.72
CA LYS A 115 -3.27 11.88 -16.12
C LYS A 115 -2.47 11.07 -17.14
N ASN A 116 -1.25 10.68 -16.80
CA ASN A 116 -0.31 9.94 -17.66
C ASN A 116 -0.05 8.50 -17.18
N GLU A 117 -0.62 8.09 -16.05
CA GLU A 117 -0.48 6.74 -15.49
C GLU A 117 -1.81 6.34 -14.84
N ILE A 118 -2.51 5.39 -15.46
CA ILE A 118 -3.82 4.92 -15.02
C ILE A 118 -3.74 3.87 -13.91
N ASP A 119 -2.54 3.36 -13.63
CA ASP A 119 -2.22 2.44 -12.55
C ASP A 119 -0.95 2.87 -11.80
N PRO A 120 -1.00 3.98 -11.05
CA PRO A 120 0.12 4.49 -10.26
C PRO A 120 0.65 3.46 -9.25
N GLU A 121 -0.24 2.71 -8.62
CA GLU A 121 0.10 1.76 -7.56
C GLU A 121 0.80 0.52 -8.12
N GLY A 122 0.32 -0.02 -9.25
CA GLY A 122 1.03 -1.05 -9.99
C GLY A 122 2.38 -0.55 -10.51
N TYR A 123 2.48 0.70 -10.97
CA TYR A 123 3.76 1.29 -11.39
C TYR A 123 4.78 1.31 -10.24
N LEU A 124 4.37 1.75 -9.04
CA LEU A 124 5.27 1.74 -7.87
C LEU A 124 5.73 0.33 -7.52
N LEU A 125 4.86 -0.68 -7.63
CA LEU A 125 5.23 -2.08 -7.40
C LEU A 125 6.23 -2.61 -8.43
N GLU A 126 6.02 -2.34 -9.72
CA GLU A 126 6.94 -2.69 -10.80
C GLU A 126 8.32 -2.06 -10.57
N GLN A 127 8.36 -0.76 -10.27
CA GLN A 127 9.62 -0.07 -10.02
C GLN A 127 10.30 -0.54 -8.72
N THR A 128 9.52 -0.92 -7.72
CA THR A 128 10.05 -1.54 -6.49
C THR A 128 10.74 -2.87 -6.80
N ARG A 129 10.15 -3.71 -7.67
CA ARG A 129 10.80 -4.94 -8.18
C ARG A 129 12.09 -4.65 -8.93
N ALA A 130 12.10 -3.62 -9.77
CA ALA A 130 13.32 -3.21 -10.46
C ALA A 130 14.45 -2.77 -9.50
N ILE A 131 14.11 -2.25 -8.32
CA ILE A 131 15.08 -1.80 -7.31
C ILE A 131 15.55 -2.95 -6.41
N LEU A 132 14.62 -3.76 -5.88
CA LEU A 132 14.91 -4.77 -4.85
C LEU A 132 15.10 -6.19 -5.40
N GLY A 133 14.69 -6.43 -6.65
CA GLY A 133 14.65 -7.74 -7.28
C GLY A 133 13.41 -8.58 -6.91
N GLU A 134 13.36 -9.78 -7.48
CA GLU A 134 12.20 -10.68 -7.40
C GLU A 134 12.13 -11.50 -6.10
N CYS A 135 13.23 -11.55 -5.33
CA CYS A 135 13.30 -12.42 -4.15
C CYS A 135 12.76 -11.76 -2.86
N VAL A 136 12.73 -10.43 -2.80
CA VAL A 136 12.27 -9.71 -1.59
C VAL A 136 10.74 -9.74 -1.56
N PRO A 137 10.10 -10.30 -0.53
CA PRO A 137 8.65 -10.38 -0.50
C PRO A 137 7.99 -9.00 -0.37
N ILE A 138 6.96 -8.76 -1.17
CA ILE A 138 6.14 -7.55 -1.16
C ILE A 138 4.70 -7.93 -0.83
N VAL A 139 4.20 -7.49 0.31
CA VAL A 139 2.78 -7.60 0.69
C VAL A 139 2.14 -6.23 0.66
N VAL A 140 0.96 -6.14 0.07
CA VAL A 140 0.20 -4.89 0.03
C VAL A 140 -1.13 -5.02 0.75
N SER A 141 -1.53 -4.00 1.49
CA SER A 141 -2.91 -3.82 1.91
C SER A 141 -3.64 -2.94 0.90
N LEU A 142 -4.91 -3.26 0.61
CA LEU A 142 -5.77 -2.52 -0.32
C LEU A 142 -7.16 -2.29 0.24
N ASP A 143 -7.77 -1.20 -0.23
CA ASP A 143 -9.19 -0.99 -0.09
C ASP A 143 -9.96 -2.01 -0.94
N LEU A 144 -11.13 -2.45 -0.45
CA LEU A 144 -12.02 -3.35 -1.19
C LEU A 144 -12.62 -2.68 -2.45
N HIS A 145 -12.58 -1.34 -2.53
CA HIS A 145 -12.93 -0.56 -3.71
C HIS A 145 -11.79 -0.49 -4.73
N GLY A 146 -10.60 -1.01 -4.40
CA GLY A 146 -9.46 -1.06 -5.30
C GLY A 146 -9.75 -1.85 -6.58
N ILE A 147 -9.23 -1.38 -7.71
CA ILE A 147 -9.36 -2.01 -9.03
C ILE A 147 -8.47 -3.27 -9.14
N ALA A 148 -7.41 -3.32 -8.32
CA ALA A 148 -6.48 -4.44 -8.16
C ALA A 148 -6.00 -4.99 -9.52
N THR A 149 -5.15 -4.20 -10.19
CA THR A 149 -4.76 -4.39 -11.60
C THR A 149 -3.88 -5.64 -11.80
N GLN A 150 -3.74 -6.08 -13.05
CA GLN A 150 -2.79 -7.18 -13.35
C GLN A 150 -1.35 -6.84 -12.99
N LYS A 151 -0.95 -5.57 -13.13
CA LYS A 151 0.39 -5.11 -12.78
C LYS A 151 0.64 -5.27 -11.28
N MET A 152 -0.34 -4.90 -10.44
CA MET A 152 -0.27 -5.12 -8.99
C MET A 152 -0.18 -6.60 -8.63
N PHE A 153 -1.03 -7.44 -9.22
CA PHE A 153 -1.01 -8.90 -9.01
C PHE A 153 0.29 -9.56 -9.47
N HIS A 154 0.95 -9.01 -10.48
CA HIS A 154 2.21 -9.54 -10.99
C HIS A 154 3.39 -9.19 -10.07
N HIS A 155 3.39 -8.00 -9.48
CA HIS A 155 4.53 -7.50 -8.72
C HIS A 155 4.38 -7.61 -7.19
N ALA A 156 3.18 -7.89 -6.66
CA ALA A 156 3.00 -8.21 -5.24
C ALA A 156 2.96 -9.73 -4.99
N ASP A 157 3.64 -10.21 -3.95
CA ASP A 157 3.55 -11.62 -3.53
C ASP A 157 2.21 -11.93 -2.87
N ALA A 158 1.62 -10.94 -2.19
CA ALA A 158 0.28 -11.04 -1.65
C ALA A 158 -0.42 -9.69 -1.56
N ILE A 159 -1.74 -9.74 -1.73
CA ILE A 159 -2.66 -8.62 -1.57
C ILE A 159 -3.62 -8.97 -0.44
N VAL A 160 -3.77 -8.08 0.53
CA VAL A 160 -4.69 -8.23 1.67
C VAL A 160 -5.70 -7.08 1.63
N ALA A 161 -6.95 -7.41 1.30
CA ALA A 161 -8.01 -6.41 1.20
C ALA A 161 -8.73 -6.19 2.54
N TYR A 162 -9.41 -5.05 2.64
CA TYR A 162 -10.44 -4.84 3.66
C TYR A 162 -11.57 -5.86 3.48
N HIS A 163 -12.20 -6.23 4.58
CA HIS A 163 -13.32 -7.17 4.57
C HIS A 163 -14.67 -6.48 4.84
N THR A 164 -14.66 -5.20 5.22
CA THR A 164 -15.85 -4.52 5.75
C THR A 164 -16.20 -3.26 4.96
N TYR A 165 -17.49 -3.00 4.78
CA TYR A 165 -18.05 -1.77 4.22
C TYR A 165 -19.29 -1.35 5.04
N PRO A 166 -19.32 -0.17 5.69
CA PRO A 166 -18.24 0.81 5.84
C PRO A 166 -16.97 0.21 6.46
N HIS A 167 -15.81 0.73 6.07
CA HIS A 167 -14.52 0.21 6.52
C HIS A 167 -14.32 0.51 8.00
N ILE A 168 -14.30 -0.54 8.82
CA ILE A 168 -13.89 -0.44 10.23
C ILE A 168 -12.76 -1.42 10.57
N ASP A 169 -12.25 -2.15 9.58
CA ASP A 169 -11.18 -3.16 9.72
C ASP A 169 -9.83 -2.74 9.13
N PHE A 170 -9.55 -1.43 9.00
CA PHE A 170 -8.26 -0.93 8.51
C PHE A 170 -7.07 -1.48 9.30
N TYR A 171 -7.15 -1.38 10.64
CA TYR A 171 -6.08 -1.81 11.54
C TYR A 171 -5.87 -3.32 11.45
N GLU A 172 -6.95 -4.09 11.49
CA GLU A 172 -6.97 -5.54 11.41
C GLU A 172 -6.44 -6.01 10.05
N THR A 173 -6.71 -5.27 8.96
CA THR A 173 -6.11 -5.53 7.64
C THR A 173 -4.59 -5.38 7.69
N GLY A 174 -4.11 -4.31 8.31
CA GLY A 174 -2.68 -4.11 8.56
C GLY A 174 -2.02 -5.26 9.31
N GLU A 175 -2.67 -5.72 10.39
CA GLU A 175 -2.19 -6.86 11.16
C GLU A 175 -2.14 -8.14 10.31
N ARG A 176 -3.20 -8.41 9.52
CA ARG A 176 -3.24 -9.57 8.61
C ARG A 176 -2.10 -9.50 7.58
N ALA A 177 -1.88 -8.34 6.98
CA ALA A 177 -0.83 -8.12 5.99
C ALA A 177 0.57 -8.32 6.58
N ALA A 178 0.86 -7.73 7.74
CA ALA A 178 2.14 -7.90 8.41
C ALA A 178 2.40 -9.36 8.84
N ARG A 179 1.40 -10.05 9.39
CA ARG A 179 1.52 -11.48 9.74
C ARG A 179 1.81 -12.34 8.51
N LEU A 180 1.16 -12.06 7.39
CA LEU A 180 1.41 -12.76 6.13
C LEU A 180 2.83 -12.49 5.63
N LEU A 181 3.29 -11.24 5.65
CA LEU A 181 4.66 -10.88 5.26
C LEU A 181 5.69 -11.64 6.11
N LEU A 182 5.54 -11.65 7.43
CA LEU A 182 6.42 -12.41 8.32
C LEU A 182 6.38 -13.91 8.02
N GLY A 183 5.20 -14.47 7.75
CA GLY A 183 5.04 -15.86 7.33
C GLY A 183 5.80 -16.19 6.05
N ILE A 184 5.77 -15.30 5.05
CA ILE A 184 6.53 -15.46 3.80
C ILE A 184 8.04 -15.38 4.09
N MET A 185 8.48 -14.35 4.81
CA MET A 185 9.89 -14.14 5.16
C MET A 185 10.49 -15.30 5.99
N ASN A 186 9.66 -15.98 6.78
CA ASN A 186 10.06 -17.14 7.59
C ASN A 186 9.94 -18.47 6.83
N GLY A 187 9.51 -18.46 5.56
CA GLY A 187 9.28 -19.69 4.78
C GLY A 187 8.08 -20.51 5.26
N GLN A 188 7.21 -19.93 6.08
CA GLN A 188 6.00 -20.56 6.64
C GLN A 188 4.80 -20.42 5.70
N ALA A 189 4.85 -19.48 4.76
CA ALA A 189 3.84 -19.26 3.73
C ALA A 189 4.51 -19.08 2.36
N ARG A 190 3.86 -19.60 1.32
CA ARG A 190 4.22 -19.37 -0.09
C ARG A 190 2.94 -19.13 -0.90
N PRO A 191 2.36 -17.92 -0.84
CA PRO A 191 1.12 -17.61 -1.52
C PRO A 191 1.21 -17.83 -3.03
N ILE A 192 0.09 -18.21 -3.63
CA ILE A 192 -0.11 -18.19 -5.08
C ILE A 192 -1.34 -17.34 -5.33
N THR A 193 -1.19 -16.29 -6.11
CA THR A 193 -2.25 -15.31 -6.34
C THR A 193 -2.97 -15.61 -7.65
N ALA A 194 -4.30 -15.64 -7.61
CA ALA A 194 -5.16 -15.78 -8.77
C ALA A 194 -6.20 -14.65 -8.80
N ARG A 195 -6.54 -14.17 -10.00
CA ARG A 195 -7.53 -13.11 -10.20
C ARG A 195 -8.61 -13.60 -11.15
N VAL A 196 -9.86 -13.41 -10.74
CA VAL A 196 -11.04 -13.66 -11.59
C VAL A 196 -11.80 -12.34 -11.70
N SER A 197 -11.94 -11.83 -12.93
CA SER A 197 -12.72 -10.63 -13.18
C SER A 197 -14.18 -11.01 -13.40
N ILE A 198 -15.07 -10.40 -12.61
CA ILE A 198 -16.51 -10.43 -12.84
C ILE A 198 -16.87 -9.09 -13.49
N PRO A 199 -17.35 -9.06 -14.74
CA PRO A 199 -17.60 -7.81 -15.48
C PRO A 199 -18.91 -7.16 -15.01
N ALA A 200 -18.94 -6.73 -13.75
CA ALA A 200 -20.08 -6.09 -13.11
C ALA A 200 -19.62 -4.85 -12.33
N LEU A 201 -20.44 -3.80 -12.37
CA LEU A 201 -20.35 -2.68 -11.44
C LEU A 201 -21.51 -2.81 -10.44
N VAL A 202 -21.18 -2.69 -9.17
CA VAL A 202 -22.09 -2.90 -8.05
C VAL A 202 -22.49 -1.56 -7.43
N ARG A 203 -23.68 -1.49 -6.83
CA ARG A 203 -24.18 -0.29 -6.15
C ARG A 203 -23.73 -0.32 -4.69
N GLY A 204 -23.12 0.77 -4.21
CA GLY A 204 -22.51 0.84 -2.88
C GLY A 204 -23.43 0.35 -1.75
N ASP A 205 -24.68 0.81 -1.70
CA ASP A 205 -25.64 0.44 -0.65
C ASP A 205 -25.92 -1.08 -0.55
N GLU A 206 -25.71 -1.83 -1.65
CA GLU A 206 -25.91 -3.28 -1.70
C GLU A 206 -24.68 -4.07 -1.24
N LEU A 207 -23.56 -3.38 -0.97
CA LEU A 207 -22.29 -3.98 -0.57
C LEU A 207 -22.00 -3.78 0.91
N ILE A 208 -22.94 -3.21 1.68
CA ILE A 208 -22.80 -3.05 3.12
C ILE A 208 -22.65 -4.44 3.75
N THR A 209 -21.50 -4.66 4.37
CA THR A 209 -21.20 -5.94 5.02
C THR A 209 -21.98 -6.04 6.32
N GLU A 210 -22.61 -7.19 6.57
CA GLU A 210 -23.50 -7.42 7.71
C GLU A 210 -22.83 -7.17 9.07
N THR A 211 -21.55 -7.51 9.20
CA THR A 211 -20.90 -7.56 10.52
C THR A 211 -20.01 -6.38 10.82
N GLY A 212 -19.51 -5.64 9.82
CA GLY A 212 -18.42 -4.68 10.03
C GLY A 212 -17.19 -5.30 10.73
N LEU A 213 -17.14 -6.62 10.93
CA LEU A 213 -16.17 -7.34 11.77
C LEU A 213 -16.02 -8.76 11.23
#